data_AF-A0A3N5T012-F1
#
_entry.id   AF-A0A3N5T012-F1
#
_cell.length_a   1.000
_cell.length_b   1.000
_cell.length_c   1.000
_cell.angle_alpha   90.00
_cell.angle_beta   90.00
_cell.angle_gamma   90.00
#
_symmetry.space_group_name_H-M   'P 1'
#
loop_
_entity.id
_entity.type
_entity.pdbx_description
1 polymer ?
#
loop_
_entity_poly.entity_id
_entity_poly.type
_entity_poly.pdbx_seq_one_letter_code
_entity_poly.pdbx_strand_id
1 'polypeptide(L)'
;SFQEYSLSRESISKNNKVFATVELGYEYTSLCPYGFTPTGTILYGGPEGRLAAFNKYGKKIADFTGHTGAVYALAVSGMTLASAGEDRVIHLWNLEQLDRGVKNLSPYLSLYISPDGEWVYWSRSGYYMSSVHGDSFVSFHVNRGPDNAALRYSFERFYATYYRPDVIRKIMELKSEEQALQALDMAASNSATGTATILPPSVTFPSIRGQSLQSDREEIQVTFRVLSSANLPVTEITVIVNGKTIQTPKADQGTTDTYTVRVPLPTETNVLTVKAKNAHAVSNPAQIVIFRNKTTVAIPKPDLFIFSVGITSYDDQALNLRYADKDAQSVALLFESQRGKVYNQVEKRVLVNRDATRKNIEGGFAWLREKAGQEDTIVIFLAGHGINDSKGDYYFLPSDTDKNNISGTGFNWNVMQTLIKGIPANIMFIVDTCHSGNVWGSLSMNRNAVVGALKDLDAFGSRFVIMTAATTDDSSFEDASWGHGAFTFAVLEAIEGKKADFDRDQTVTMKELDLYVSQRVKSITNGAQRPTTIIPESVPDFDVASL
;
A
#
# COMPACT_ATOMS: atom_id res chain seq x y z
N SER A 1 1.38 -22.84 49.27
CA SER A 1 2.06 -24.07 48.82
C SER A 1 2.78 -23.76 47.53
N PHE A 2 4.11 -23.71 47.54
CA PHE A 2 4.89 -23.73 46.30
C PHE A 2 4.85 -25.17 45.78
N GLN A 3 4.09 -25.43 44.71
CA GLN A 3 4.26 -26.65 43.95
C GLN A 3 5.64 -26.57 43.29
N GLU A 4 6.55 -27.46 43.67
CA GLU A 4 7.74 -27.77 42.86
C GLU A 4 7.24 -28.28 41.52
N TYR A 5 7.25 -27.42 40.50
CA TYR A 5 7.08 -27.86 39.13
C TYR A 5 8.30 -28.73 38.79
N SER A 6 8.09 -30.01 38.54
CA SER A 6 9.15 -30.87 38.00
C SER A 6 9.56 -30.32 36.64
N LEU A 7 10.84 -29.98 36.49
CA LEU A 7 11.43 -29.62 35.20
C LEU A 7 11.15 -30.77 34.22
N SER A 8 10.41 -30.50 33.16
CA SER A 8 10.16 -31.50 32.14
C SER A 8 11.42 -31.65 31.28
N ARG A 9 11.69 -32.87 30.81
CA ARG A 9 12.87 -33.16 29.99
C ARG A 9 12.41 -33.67 28.65
N GLU A 10 12.90 -33.06 27.57
CA GLU A 10 12.60 -33.51 26.22
C GLU A 10 13.84 -34.09 25.55
N SER A 11 13.69 -35.27 24.96
CA SER A 11 14.77 -35.93 24.21
C SER A 11 14.76 -35.45 22.77
N ILE A 12 15.77 -34.68 22.41
CA ILE A 12 15.98 -34.17 21.06
C ILE A 12 16.66 -35.25 20.23
N SER A 13 16.02 -35.68 19.14
CA SER A 13 16.53 -36.75 18.29
C SER A 13 17.07 -36.21 16.96
N LYS A 14 18.13 -36.83 16.45
CA LYS A 14 18.67 -36.58 15.10
C LYS A 14 18.93 -37.92 14.44
N ASN A 15 18.37 -38.15 13.25
CA ASN A 15 18.46 -39.42 12.52
C ASN A 15 18.04 -40.63 13.40
N ASN A 16 16.89 -40.53 14.09
CA ASN A 16 16.33 -41.55 14.98
C ASN A 16 17.22 -41.97 16.17
N LYS A 17 18.19 -41.13 16.56
CA LYS A 17 18.99 -41.31 17.77
C LYS A 17 18.86 -40.10 18.67
N VAL A 18 18.76 -40.32 19.98
CA VAL A 18 18.79 -39.23 20.97
C VAL A 18 20.13 -38.50 20.86
N PHE A 19 20.05 -37.22 20.52
CA PHE A 19 21.20 -36.33 20.34
C PHE A 19 21.51 -35.57 21.64
N ALA A 20 20.47 -35.08 22.32
CA ALA A 20 20.57 -34.41 23.61
C ALA A 20 19.25 -34.50 24.38
N THR A 21 19.31 -34.26 25.69
CA THR A 21 18.11 -34.02 26.52
C THR A 21 18.12 -32.59 26.98
N VAL A 22 17.06 -31.83 26.68
CA VAL A 22 16.92 -30.44 27.11
C VAL A 22 15.98 -30.36 28.30
N GLU A 23 16.33 -29.54 29.28
CA GLU A 23 15.44 -29.22 30.40
C GLU A 23 14.52 -28.07 30.02
N LEU A 24 13.22 -28.33 30.07
CA LEU A 24 12.14 -27.40 29.81
C LEU A 24 11.51 -27.02 31.16
N GLY A 25 11.27 -25.73 31.37
CA GLY A 25 10.83 -25.22 32.67
C GLY A 25 9.47 -25.73 33.17
N TYR A 26 8.66 -26.37 32.32
CA TYR A 26 7.29 -26.83 32.62
C TYR A 26 6.89 -28.02 31.73
N GLU A 27 6.00 -28.89 32.21
CA GLU A 27 5.38 -29.95 31.39
C GLU A 27 4.46 -29.35 30.32
N TYR A 28 4.69 -29.71 29.06
CA TYR A 28 3.83 -29.31 27.94
C TYR A 28 3.36 -30.54 27.19
N THR A 29 2.08 -30.55 26.82
CA THR A 29 1.40 -31.68 26.16
C THR A 29 1.41 -31.59 24.64
N SER A 30 2.03 -30.56 24.06
CA SER A 30 2.12 -30.33 22.62
C SER A 30 3.51 -30.64 22.06
N LEU A 31 3.55 -31.27 20.88
CA LEU A 31 4.76 -31.46 20.09
C LEU A 31 5.39 -30.10 19.76
N CYS A 32 6.59 -29.86 20.25
CA CYS A 32 7.32 -28.60 20.09
C CYS A 32 8.34 -28.72 18.94
N PRO A 33 8.44 -27.73 18.04
CA PRO A 33 9.40 -27.78 16.95
C PRO A 33 10.83 -27.59 17.47
N TYR A 34 11.76 -28.38 16.96
CA TYR A 34 13.19 -28.18 17.19
C TYR A 34 13.98 -28.27 15.88
N GLY A 35 15.12 -27.62 15.86
CA GLY A 35 16.04 -27.58 14.73
C GLY A 35 17.50 -27.53 15.18
N PHE A 36 18.41 -27.61 14.23
CA PHE A 36 19.84 -27.54 14.49
C PHE A 36 20.50 -26.45 13.64
N THR A 37 21.40 -25.69 14.24
CA THR A 37 22.31 -24.81 13.49
C THR A 37 23.39 -25.63 12.79
N PRO A 38 24.09 -25.07 11.79
CA PRO A 38 25.28 -25.72 11.20
C PRO A 38 26.36 -26.05 12.23
N THR A 39 26.46 -25.26 13.30
CA THR A 39 27.41 -25.44 14.41
C THR A 39 26.97 -26.50 15.44
N GLY A 40 25.78 -27.09 15.27
CA GLY A 40 25.25 -28.14 16.16
C GLY A 40 24.55 -27.61 17.41
N THR A 41 24.24 -26.32 17.48
CA THR A 41 23.35 -25.73 18.48
C THR A 41 21.92 -26.19 18.22
N ILE A 42 21.21 -26.54 19.28
CA ILE A 42 19.82 -26.96 19.25
C ILE A 42 18.95 -25.72 19.39
N LEU A 43 17.99 -25.54 18.50
CA LEU A 43 16.96 -24.52 18.58
C LEU A 43 15.65 -25.19 18.95
N TYR A 44 14.90 -24.59 19.87
CA TYR A 44 13.67 -25.15 20.39
C TYR A 44 12.60 -24.07 20.48
N GLY A 45 11.47 -24.28 19.80
CA GLY A 45 10.27 -23.45 19.88
C GLY A 45 9.25 -24.10 20.79
N GLY A 46 8.55 -23.32 21.59
CA GLY A 46 7.58 -23.81 22.57
C GLY A 46 6.37 -22.88 22.73
N PRO A 47 5.51 -23.17 23.71
CA PRO A 47 4.30 -22.38 23.96
C PRO A 47 4.65 -20.98 24.49
N GLU A 48 3.66 -20.08 24.42
CA GLU A 48 3.74 -18.71 24.96
C GLU A 48 4.95 -17.90 24.42
N GLY A 49 5.28 -18.06 23.14
CA GLY A 49 6.36 -17.32 22.49
C GLY A 49 7.77 -17.81 22.83
N ARG A 50 7.91 -18.92 23.56
CA ARG A 50 9.22 -19.41 23.97
C ARG A 50 10.01 -19.90 22.77
N LEU A 51 11.17 -19.30 22.56
CA LEU A 51 12.19 -19.78 21.62
C LEU A 51 13.56 -19.70 22.32
N ALA A 52 14.32 -20.80 22.30
CA ALA A 52 15.57 -20.90 23.03
C ALA A 52 16.62 -21.70 22.25
N ALA A 53 17.90 -21.40 22.53
CA ALA A 53 19.04 -22.15 22.04
C ALA A 53 19.70 -22.94 23.18
N PHE A 54 20.11 -24.17 22.86
CA PHE A 54 20.82 -25.07 23.75
C PHE A 54 22.09 -25.57 23.07
N ASN A 55 23.15 -25.77 23.84
CA ASN A 55 24.33 -26.44 23.31
C ASN A 55 24.08 -27.94 23.11
N LYS A 56 25.04 -28.64 22.49
CA LYS A 56 24.96 -30.09 22.25
C LYS A 56 24.82 -30.98 23.50
N TYR A 57 25.01 -30.41 24.69
CA TYR A 57 24.85 -31.11 25.96
C TYR A 57 23.50 -30.81 26.63
N GLY A 58 22.59 -30.11 25.94
CA GLY A 58 21.27 -29.76 26.48
C GLY A 58 21.26 -28.59 27.47
N LYS A 59 22.38 -27.88 27.64
CA LYS A 59 22.43 -26.68 28.47
C LYS A 59 21.96 -25.47 27.67
N LYS A 60 20.99 -24.72 28.21
CA LYS A 60 20.50 -23.48 27.61
C LYS A 60 21.64 -22.45 27.50
N ILE A 61 21.75 -21.81 26.33
CA ILE A 61 22.78 -20.80 26.03
C ILE A 61 22.18 -19.43 25.69
N ALA A 62 20.96 -19.38 25.16
CA ALA A 62 20.28 -18.12 24.86
C ALA A 62 18.75 -18.29 24.82
N ASP A 63 18.05 -17.17 25.03
CA ASP A 63 16.62 -17.00 24.81
C ASP A 63 16.39 -16.04 23.62
N PHE A 64 15.25 -16.19 22.96
CA PHE A 64 14.83 -15.39 21.81
C PHE A 64 13.51 -14.70 22.18
N THR A 65 13.50 -13.37 22.18
CA THR A 65 12.33 -12.56 22.54
C THR A 65 11.72 -11.94 21.29
N GLY A 66 10.49 -12.32 20.96
CA GLY A 66 9.76 -11.77 19.82
C GLY A 66 8.32 -12.28 19.72
N HIS A 67 8.16 -13.61 19.67
CA HIS A 67 6.84 -14.23 19.55
C HIS A 67 5.95 -13.95 20.76
N THR A 68 4.66 -13.75 20.51
CA THR A 68 3.63 -13.53 21.56
C THR A 68 2.68 -14.72 21.71
N GLY A 69 2.81 -15.73 20.85
CA GLY A 69 2.05 -16.98 20.87
C GLY A 69 2.94 -18.21 20.65
N ALA A 70 2.38 -19.43 20.70
CA ALA A 70 3.17 -20.65 20.56
C ALA A 70 3.97 -20.71 19.24
N VAL A 71 5.22 -21.18 19.29
CA VAL A 71 6.06 -21.36 18.09
C VAL A 71 5.75 -22.69 17.43
N TYR A 72 5.36 -22.68 16.16
CA TYR A 72 4.93 -23.87 15.41
C TYR A 72 5.95 -24.37 14.39
N ALA A 73 6.82 -23.50 13.89
CA ALA A 73 7.80 -23.89 12.87
C ALA A 73 9.13 -23.18 13.06
N LEU A 74 10.21 -23.90 12.72
CA LEU A 74 11.58 -23.40 12.67
C LEU A 74 12.21 -23.81 11.34
N ALA A 75 12.87 -22.89 10.65
CA ALA A 75 13.64 -23.15 9.45
C ALA A 75 15.01 -22.47 9.54
N VAL A 76 16.08 -23.24 9.39
CA VAL A 76 17.45 -22.74 9.48
C VAL A 76 18.09 -22.78 8.10
N SER A 77 18.66 -21.65 7.68
CA SER A 77 19.48 -21.55 6.46
C SER A 77 20.75 -20.76 6.79
N GLY A 78 21.90 -21.44 6.77
CA GLY A 78 23.16 -20.87 7.23
C GLY A 78 23.07 -20.35 8.67
N MET A 79 23.37 -19.06 8.86
CA MET A 79 23.25 -18.35 10.16
C MET A 79 21.98 -17.51 10.27
N THR A 80 20.96 -17.81 9.48
CA THR A 80 19.63 -17.22 9.62
C THR A 80 18.65 -18.27 10.11
N LEU A 81 17.88 -17.91 11.14
CA LEU A 81 16.69 -18.66 11.56
C LEU A 81 15.46 -17.89 11.10
N ALA A 82 14.48 -18.60 10.55
CA ALA A 82 13.11 -18.16 10.45
C ALA A 82 12.25 -18.97 11.44
N SER A 83 11.42 -18.30 12.22
CA SER A 83 10.44 -18.94 13.11
C SER A 83 9.04 -18.41 12.83
N ALA A 84 8.02 -19.26 12.95
CA ALA A 84 6.62 -18.88 12.76
C ALA A 84 5.76 -19.42 13.91
N GLY A 85 4.78 -18.63 14.36
CA GLY A 85 3.97 -18.95 15.52
C GLY A 85 2.48 -18.64 15.38
N GLU A 86 1.75 -18.92 16.47
CA GLU A 86 0.32 -18.66 16.64
C GLU A 86 -0.04 -17.18 16.53
N ASP A 87 0.92 -16.31 16.81
CA ASP A 87 0.82 -14.85 16.62
C ASP A 87 0.74 -14.43 15.14
N ARG A 88 0.81 -15.39 14.20
CA ARG A 88 0.76 -15.20 12.74
C ARG A 88 1.94 -14.42 12.19
N VAL A 89 3.00 -14.23 12.97
CA VAL A 89 4.20 -13.51 12.56
C VAL A 89 5.30 -14.50 12.23
N ILE A 90 6.06 -14.20 11.18
CA ILE A 90 7.35 -14.85 10.94
C ILE A 90 8.43 -13.91 11.43
N HIS A 91 9.36 -14.42 12.23
CA HIS A 91 10.52 -13.67 12.72
C HIS A 91 11.81 -14.19 12.08
N LEU A 92 12.69 -13.26 11.73
CA LEU A 92 14.03 -13.54 11.23
C LEU A 92 15.09 -13.20 12.27
N TRP A 93 16.00 -14.14 12.52
CA TRP A 93 17.00 -14.05 13.59
C TRP A 93 18.41 -14.28 13.07
N ASN A 94 19.36 -13.52 13.62
CA ASN A 94 20.77 -13.63 13.28
C ASN A 94 21.47 -14.57 14.26
N LEU A 95 21.75 -15.80 13.83
CA LEU A 95 22.38 -16.82 14.67
C LEU A 95 23.87 -16.57 14.93
N GLU A 96 24.54 -15.70 14.17
CA GLU A 96 25.93 -15.30 14.47
C GLU A 96 26.07 -14.62 15.83
N GLN A 97 24.97 -14.05 16.35
CA GLN A 97 24.95 -13.47 17.69
C GLN A 97 25.20 -14.53 18.78
N LEU A 98 24.80 -15.79 18.55
CA LEU A 98 25.08 -16.88 19.47
C LEU A 98 26.58 -17.17 19.56
N ASP A 99 27.29 -17.14 18.43
CA ASP A 99 28.75 -17.33 18.39
C ASP A 99 29.50 -16.18 19.10
N ARG A 100 28.90 -14.99 19.13
CA ARG A 100 29.38 -13.82 19.90
C ARG A 100 28.98 -13.86 21.38
N GLY A 101 28.27 -14.90 21.83
CA GLY A 101 27.87 -15.08 23.22
C GLY A 101 26.65 -14.26 23.66
N VAL A 102 25.84 -13.76 22.72
CA VAL A 102 24.60 -13.04 23.03
C VAL A 102 23.59 -14.02 23.64
N LYS A 103 23.07 -13.67 24.82
CA LYS A 103 22.16 -14.53 25.59
C LYS A 103 20.68 -14.23 25.37
N ASN A 104 20.35 -13.05 24.85
CA ASN A 104 18.98 -12.64 24.57
C ASN A 104 18.96 -12.07 23.15
N LEU A 105 18.38 -12.83 22.22
CA LEU A 105 18.27 -12.43 20.83
C LEU A 105 16.91 -11.78 20.61
N SER A 106 16.90 -10.74 19.78
CA SER A 106 15.68 -10.16 19.22
C SER A 106 15.68 -10.39 17.71
N PRO A 107 14.51 -10.49 17.07
CA PRO A 107 14.47 -10.63 15.63
C PRO A 107 15.01 -9.34 15.00
N TYR A 108 15.80 -9.47 13.94
CA TYR A 108 16.24 -8.30 13.19
C TYR A 108 15.15 -7.81 12.23
N LEU A 109 14.22 -8.70 11.86
CA LEU A 109 13.08 -8.41 11.01
C LEU A 109 11.90 -9.31 11.38
N SER A 110 10.70 -8.79 11.20
CA SER A 110 9.45 -9.54 11.30
C SER A 110 8.67 -9.36 10.01
N LEU A 111 7.86 -10.36 9.64
CA LEU A 111 6.99 -10.27 8.48
C LEU A 111 5.66 -10.99 8.68
N TYR A 112 4.67 -10.55 7.91
CA TYR A 112 3.38 -11.20 7.72
C TYR A 112 3.14 -11.35 6.22
N ILE A 113 2.61 -12.51 5.82
CA ILE A 113 2.22 -12.80 4.43
C ILE A 113 0.78 -13.32 4.50
N SER A 114 -0.12 -12.67 3.77
CA SER A 114 -1.52 -13.10 3.68
C SER A 114 -1.72 -14.14 2.56
N PRO A 115 -2.83 -14.91 2.61
CA PRO A 115 -3.13 -15.94 1.60
C PRO A 115 -3.28 -15.43 0.16
N ASP A 116 -3.64 -14.16 -0.02
CA ASP A 116 -3.75 -13.49 -1.31
C ASP A 116 -2.40 -12.99 -1.85
N GLY A 117 -1.32 -13.09 -1.07
CA GLY A 117 0.03 -12.71 -1.47
C GLY A 117 0.45 -11.30 -1.06
N GLU A 118 -0.40 -10.55 -0.37
CA GLU A 118 0.03 -9.30 0.27
C GLU A 118 1.00 -9.60 1.42
N TRP A 119 1.93 -8.69 1.67
CA TRP A 119 2.99 -8.88 2.65
C TRP A 119 3.44 -7.57 3.29
N VAL A 120 3.97 -7.67 4.50
CA VAL A 120 4.59 -6.54 5.20
C VAL A 120 5.78 -7.02 6.01
N TYR A 121 6.89 -6.28 5.92
CA TYR A 121 8.09 -6.44 6.74
C TYR A 121 8.23 -5.25 7.67
N TRP A 122 8.62 -5.47 8.91
CA TRP A 122 8.92 -4.39 9.83
C TRP A 122 10.11 -4.68 10.74
N SER A 123 10.83 -3.62 11.07
CA SER A 123 11.95 -3.60 12.00
C SER A 123 11.47 -3.41 13.44
N ARG A 124 12.40 -3.50 14.40
CA ARG A 124 12.08 -3.31 15.82
C ARG A 124 11.72 -1.85 16.10
N SER A 125 12.36 -0.89 15.44
CA SER A 125 12.00 0.53 15.57
C SER A 125 10.73 0.92 14.79
N GLY A 126 10.10 -0.01 14.09
CA GLY A 126 8.84 0.21 13.37
C GLY A 126 9.00 0.68 11.93
N TYR A 127 10.23 0.79 11.41
CA TYR A 127 10.42 0.96 9.98
C TYR A 127 9.80 -0.22 9.24
N TYR A 128 9.21 0.02 8.08
CA TYR A 128 8.52 -1.02 7.34
C TYR A 128 8.64 -0.84 5.83
N MET A 129 8.38 -1.94 5.13
CA MET A 129 8.02 -1.97 3.71
C MET A 129 6.89 -2.99 3.56
N SER A 130 6.04 -2.83 2.56
CA SER A 130 4.93 -3.74 2.32
C SER A 130 4.59 -3.77 0.83
N SER A 131 3.80 -4.76 0.43
CA SER A 131 2.94 -4.65 -0.75
C SER A 131 1.91 -3.53 -0.56
N VAL A 132 1.10 -3.25 -1.59
CA VAL A 132 0.17 -2.10 -1.60
C VAL A 132 -0.76 -2.11 -0.39
N HIS A 133 -1.38 -3.25 -0.08
CA HIS A 133 -2.32 -3.39 1.02
C HIS A 133 -1.72 -4.10 2.24
N GLY A 134 -0.46 -4.54 2.16
CA GLY A 134 0.19 -5.33 3.21
C GLY A 134 0.28 -4.63 4.56
N ASP A 135 0.43 -3.31 4.58
CA ASP A 135 0.48 -2.51 5.80
C ASP A 135 -0.87 -2.31 6.50
N SER A 136 -1.99 -2.67 5.85
CA SER A 136 -3.31 -2.71 6.49
C SER A 136 -3.44 -3.86 7.51
N PHE A 137 -2.60 -4.90 7.40
CA PHE A 137 -2.62 -6.05 8.30
C PHE A 137 -1.90 -5.79 9.63
N VAL A 138 -1.10 -4.73 9.70
CA VAL A 138 -0.31 -4.38 10.88
C VAL A 138 -0.66 -2.99 11.40
N SER A 139 -0.51 -2.80 12.71
CA SER A 139 -0.83 -1.53 13.35
C SER A 139 0.07 -1.26 14.54
N PHE A 140 0.42 0.00 14.74
CA PHE A 140 1.00 0.48 15.98
C PHE A 140 -0.04 0.37 17.10
N HIS A 141 0.35 -0.34 18.16
CA HIS A 141 -0.41 -0.49 19.39
C HIS A 141 0.22 0.40 20.46
N VAL A 142 -0.49 1.44 20.87
CA VAL A 142 0.01 2.45 21.82
C VAL A 142 -0.69 2.24 23.16
N ASN A 143 0.05 1.67 24.11
CA ASN A 143 -0.42 1.48 25.48
C ASN A 143 -0.45 2.82 26.22
N ARG A 144 -1.56 3.10 26.91
CA ARG A 144 -1.82 4.36 27.63
C ARG A 144 -1.97 4.15 29.14
N GLY A 145 -1.40 3.07 29.65
CA GLY A 145 -1.53 2.65 31.04
C GLY A 145 -2.82 1.86 31.29
N PRO A 146 -2.99 1.32 32.51
CA PRO A 146 -4.04 0.36 32.84
C PRO A 146 -5.46 0.91 32.75
N ASP A 147 -5.64 2.23 32.95
CA ASP A 147 -6.96 2.86 33.03
C ASP A 147 -7.47 3.39 31.69
N ASN A 148 -6.69 3.23 30.61
CA ASN A 148 -7.03 3.74 29.30
C ASN A 148 -7.02 2.63 28.27
N ALA A 149 -8.05 2.60 27.41
CA ALA A 149 -8.02 1.76 26.23
C ALA A 149 -6.80 2.13 25.37
N ALA A 150 -6.11 1.10 24.88
CA ALA A 150 -4.98 1.31 24.00
C ALA A 150 -5.43 1.89 22.66
N LEU A 151 -4.57 2.70 22.05
CA LEU A 151 -4.83 3.25 20.73
C LEU A 151 -4.22 2.35 19.66
N ARG A 152 -4.93 2.22 18.55
CA ARG A 152 -4.50 1.48 17.37
C ARG A 152 -4.39 2.45 16.19
N TYR A 153 -3.24 2.43 15.52
CA TYR A 153 -2.98 3.19 14.31
C TYR A 153 -2.40 2.27 13.24
N SER A 154 -3.01 2.23 12.06
CA SER A 154 -2.44 1.55 10.90
C SER A 154 -1.08 2.14 10.54
N PHE A 155 -0.23 1.31 9.91
CA PHE A 155 1.13 1.72 9.52
C PHE A 155 1.14 2.88 8.51
N GLU A 156 0.12 2.95 7.64
CA GLU A 156 -0.10 4.05 6.68
C GLU A 156 -0.05 5.45 7.35
N ARG A 157 -0.46 5.57 8.62
CA ARG A 157 -0.57 6.87 9.32
C ARG A 157 0.78 7.50 9.61
N PHE A 158 1.81 6.68 9.68
CA PHE A 158 3.19 7.10 9.89
C PHE A 158 4.05 6.83 8.66
N TYR A 159 3.42 6.68 7.49
CA TYR A 159 4.09 6.41 6.22
C TYR A 159 5.31 7.31 6.01
N ALA A 160 5.15 8.64 6.16
CA ALA A 160 6.22 9.61 5.95
C ALA A 160 7.47 9.41 6.85
N THR A 161 7.32 8.73 7.99
CA THR A 161 8.42 8.50 8.94
C THR A 161 8.94 7.06 8.85
N TYR A 162 8.03 6.08 8.80
CA TYR A 162 8.38 4.68 8.99
C TYR A 162 8.34 3.83 7.71
N TYR A 163 7.71 4.27 6.61
CA TYR A 163 7.86 3.56 5.34
C TYR A 163 9.27 3.82 4.78
N ARG A 164 10.19 2.88 5.03
CA ARG A 164 11.61 3.01 4.70
C ARG A 164 12.14 1.73 4.05
N PRO A 165 11.81 1.48 2.78
CA PRO A 165 12.26 0.28 2.09
C PRO A 165 13.78 0.18 1.96
N ASP A 166 14.48 1.31 1.90
CA ASP A 166 15.94 1.41 1.90
C ASP A 166 16.54 0.91 3.21
N VAL A 167 15.96 1.32 4.35
CA VAL A 167 16.33 0.82 5.68
C VAL A 167 16.09 -0.68 5.76
N ILE A 168 14.88 -1.15 5.43
CA ILE A 168 14.55 -2.58 5.55
C ILE A 168 15.46 -3.45 4.68
N ARG A 169 15.78 -3.04 3.45
CA ARG A 169 16.75 -3.76 2.60
C ARG A 169 18.13 -3.82 3.24
N LYS A 170 18.58 -2.71 3.83
CA LYS A 170 19.87 -2.68 4.51
C LYS A 170 19.88 -3.55 5.77
N ILE A 171 18.75 -3.65 6.48
CA ILE A 171 18.57 -4.59 7.59
C ILE A 171 18.64 -6.04 7.10
N MET A 172 18.03 -6.37 5.96
CA MET A 172 18.11 -7.72 5.37
C MET A 172 19.55 -8.09 5.00
N GLU A 173 20.30 -7.14 4.43
CA GLU A 173 21.71 -7.30 4.03
C GLU A 173 22.62 -7.53 5.26
N LEU A 174 22.49 -6.68 6.28
CA LEU A 174 23.40 -6.65 7.43
C LEU A 174 22.93 -7.50 8.61
N LYS A 175 21.68 -7.94 8.60
CA LYS A 175 21.01 -8.67 9.70
C LYS A 175 21.12 -7.94 11.06
N SER A 176 21.13 -6.61 11.01
CA SER A 176 21.15 -5.70 12.17
C SER A 176 20.54 -4.36 11.77
N GLU A 177 19.59 -3.90 12.57
CA GLU A 177 18.97 -2.58 12.41
C GLU A 177 19.97 -1.45 12.70
N GLU A 178 20.77 -1.61 13.75
CA GLU A 178 21.75 -0.63 14.17
C GLU A 178 22.81 -0.40 13.09
N GLN A 179 23.36 -1.47 12.51
CA GLN A 179 24.35 -1.38 11.44
C GLN A 179 23.74 -0.80 10.16
N ALA A 180 22.47 -1.11 9.86
CA ALA A 180 21.77 -0.57 8.72
C ALA A 180 21.57 0.95 8.82
N LEU A 181 21.11 1.42 9.99
CA LEU A 181 20.95 2.85 10.24
C LEU A 181 22.29 3.59 10.21
N GLN A 182 23.36 2.98 10.74
CA GLN A 182 24.70 3.55 10.65
C GLN A 182 25.19 3.64 9.21
N ALA A 183 24.99 2.60 8.39
CA ALA A 183 25.43 2.57 7.00
C ALA A 183 24.68 3.56 6.09
N LEU A 184 23.50 4.00 6.50
CA LEU A 184 22.68 4.99 5.79
C LEU A 184 22.88 6.41 6.34
N ASP A 185 23.88 6.62 7.21
CA ASP A 185 24.11 7.89 7.93
C ASP A 185 22.86 8.38 8.68
N MET A 186 22.00 7.45 9.10
CA MET A 186 20.84 7.68 9.93
C MET A 186 21.15 7.47 11.42
N ALA A 187 22.43 7.26 11.76
CA ALA A 187 22.88 6.97 13.11
C ALA A 187 22.32 8.00 14.12
N ALA A 188 21.41 7.53 14.97
CA ALA A 188 20.82 8.23 16.11
C ALA A 188 20.00 9.50 15.81
N SER A 189 19.41 9.65 14.62
CA SER A 189 18.23 10.51 14.49
C SER A 189 17.01 9.72 15.00
N ASN A 190 16.75 9.84 16.31
CA ASN A 190 15.55 9.37 17.03
C ASN A 190 15.38 7.87 17.33
N SER A 191 16.45 7.15 17.69
CA SER A 191 16.37 5.78 18.23
C SER A 191 15.65 5.65 19.59
N ALA A 192 14.98 6.70 20.11
CA ALA A 192 14.37 6.69 21.46
C ALA A 192 13.08 7.50 21.64
N THR A 193 12.56 8.22 20.64
CA THR A 193 11.23 8.85 20.74
C THR A 193 10.24 7.97 20.00
N GLY A 194 9.83 6.87 20.65
CA GLY A 194 8.88 5.92 20.07
C GLY A 194 7.59 6.57 19.57
N THR A 195 6.80 5.83 18.79
CA THR A 195 5.55 6.28 18.14
C THR A 195 4.63 7.09 19.05
N ALA A 196 4.67 6.88 20.37
CA ALA A 196 3.98 7.64 21.40
C ALA A 196 4.28 9.16 21.43
N THR A 197 5.41 9.60 20.87
CA THR A 197 5.83 11.01 20.82
C THR A 197 5.41 11.73 19.55
N ILE A 198 5.02 10.99 18.51
CA ILE A 198 4.62 11.50 17.19
C ILE A 198 3.18 11.13 16.84
N LEU A 199 2.36 10.89 17.87
CA LEU A 199 0.99 10.43 17.69
C LEU A 199 0.19 11.40 16.81
N PRO A 200 -0.59 10.89 15.84
CA PRO A 200 -1.43 11.74 15.02
C PRO A 200 -2.55 12.37 15.87
N PRO A 201 -3.11 13.50 15.45
CA PRO A 201 -4.32 14.02 16.05
C PRO A 201 -5.48 13.03 15.86
N SER A 202 -6.57 13.24 16.62
CA SER A 202 -7.80 12.47 16.46
C SER A 202 -8.96 13.38 16.11
N VAL A 203 -9.87 12.87 15.29
CA VAL A 203 -11.07 13.58 14.86
C VAL A 203 -12.31 12.78 15.25
N THR A 204 -13.31 13.44 15.80
CA THR A 204 -14.59 12.79 16.17
C THR A 204 -15.78 13.68 15.80
N PHE A 205 -16.95 13.06 15.59
CA PHE A 205 -18.23 13.78 15.43
C PHE A 205 -19.05 13.66 16.72
N PRO A 206 -18.87 14.56 17.71
CA PRO A 206 -19.47 14.39 19.04
C PRO A 206 -21.00 14.41 19.03
N SER A 207 -21.60 15.14 18.08
CA SER A 207 -23.05 15.32 17.98
C SER A 207 -23.76 14.24 17.16
N ILE A 208 -23.02 13.29 16.58
CA ILE A 208 -23.58 12.27 15.68
C ILE A 208 -23.51 10.92 16.38
N ARG A 209 -24.69 10.33 16.62
CA ARG A 209 -24.80 8.96 17.13
C ARG A 209 -24.97 8.01 15.94
N GLY A 210 -23.97 7.19 15.67
CA GLY A 210 -23.93 6.26 14.54
C GLY A 210 -23.01 6.74 13.41
N GLN A 211 -23.00 6.01 12.30
CA GLN A 211 -22.15 6.29 11.13
C GLN A 211 -22.91 7.00 9.99
N SER A 212 -24.18 7.34 10.18
CA SER A 212 -25.00 7.94 9.14
C SER A 212 -25.94 9.05 9.62
N LEU A 213 -26.24 9.98 8.73
CA LEU A 213 -27.26 11.03 8.87
C LEU A 213 -28.25 10.98 7.72
N GLN A 214 -29.45 11.51 7.95
CA GLN A 214 -30.48 11.71 6.94
C GLN A 214 -30.77 13.22 6.82
N SER A 215 -30.89 13.74 5.60
CA SER A 215 -31.28 15.13 5.36
C SER A 215 -32.07 15.27 4.05
N ASP A 216 -32.92 16.27 3.96
CA ASP A 216 -33.60 16.71 2.75
C ASP A 216 -32.97 17.97 2.14
N ARG A 217 -32.00 18.58 2.84
CA ARG A 217 -31.35 19.82 2.43
C ARG A 217 -30.25 19.57 1.40
N GLU A 218 -29.95 20.60 0.62
CA GLU A 218 -28.81 20.59 -0.30
C GLU A 218 -27.47 20.83 0.42
N GLU A 219 -27.53 21.39 1.63
CA GLU A 219 -26.39 21.68 2.48
C GLU A 219 -26.79 21.55 3.95
N ILE A 220 -25.89 20.98 4.77
CA ILE A 220 -26.06 20.89 6.23
C ILE A 220 -24.85 21.44 6.98
N GLN A 221 -25.03 21.83 8.24
CA GLN A 221 -23.91 22.14 9.13
C GLN A 221 -23.51 20.88 9.89
N VAL A 222 -22.23 20.54 9.85
CA VAL A 222 -21.66 19.42 10.60
C VAL A 222 -20.60 19.94 11.55
N THR A 223 -20.70 19.53 12.81
CA THR A 223 -19.74 19.84 13.86
C THR A 223 -18.84 18.64 14.14
N PHE A 224 -17.54 18.86 14.17
CA PHE A 224 -16.54 17.87 14.53
C PHE A 224 -15.54 18.44 15.54
N ARG A 225 -14.90 17.54 16.29
CA ARG A 225 -13.88 17.87 17.29
C ARG A 225 -12.55 17.30 16.85
N VAL A 226 -11.50 18.12 16.95
CA VAL A 226 -10.12 17.70 16.72
C VAL A 226 -9.38 17.75 18.05
N LEU A 227 -8.69 16.66 18.40
CA LEU A 227 -7.81 16.61 19.57
C LEU A 227 -6.37 16.42 19.12
N SER A 228 -5.50 17.33 19.58
CA SER A 228 -4.05 17.16 19.50
C SER A 228 -3.60 15.96 20.35
N SER A 229 -2.57 15.26 19.88
CA SER A 229 -1.93 14.16 20.61
C SER A 229 -0.45 14.47 20.83
N ALA A 230 0.10 13.93 21.92
CA ALA A 230 1.52 14.09 22.28
C ALA A 230 2.02 15.56 22.34
N ASN A 231 1.14 16.51 22.67
CA ASN A 231 1.43 17.97 22.66
C ASN A 231 1.91 18.51 21.31
N LEU A 232 1.60 17.82 20.20
CA LEU A 232 1.94 18.27 18.86
C LEU A 232 0.83 19.13 18.28
N PRO A 233 1.12 20.35 17.80
CA PRO A 233 0.10 21.23 17.24
C PRO A 233 -0.52 20.62 15.98
N VAL A 234 -1.82 20.79 15.83
CA VAL A 234 -2.50 20.50 14.56
C VAL A 234 -2.08 21.58 13.58
N THR A 235 -1.51 21.17 12.45
CA THR A 235 -1.00 22.08 11.41
C THR A 235 -1.98 22.23 10.25
N GLU A 236 -2.83 21.23 10.04
CA GLU A 236 -3.76 21.20 8.92
C GLU A 236 -5.00 20.38 9.28
N ILE A 237 -6.16 20.86 8.85
CA ILE A 237 -7.41 20.12 8.82
C ILE A 237 -7.76 19.95 7.35
N THR A 238 -8.41 18.87 6.97
CA THR A 238 -8.93 18.67 5.62
C THR A 238 -10.34 18.11 5.72
N VAL A 239 -11.30 18.81 5.10
CA VAL A 239 -12.70 18.40 5.04
C VAL A 239 -13.06 18.03 3.61
N ILE A 240 -13.56 16.81 3.43
CA ILE A 240 -13.76 16.19 2.13
C ILE A 240 -15.20 15.68 2.04
N VAL A 241 -15.85 15.97 0.92
CA VAL A 241 -17.18 15.44 0.58
C VAL A 241 -17.08 14.74 -0.77
N ASN A 242 -17.40 13.45 -0.82
CA ASN A 242 -17.34 12.65 -2.05
C ASN A 242 -15.99 12.78 -2.79
N GLY A 243 -14.87 12.68 -2.07
CA GLY A 243 -13.51 12.89 -2.61
C GLY A 243 -13.08 14.35 -2.78
N LYS A 244 -14.02 15.31 -2.85
CA LYS A 244 -13.74 16.74 -3.06
C LYS A 244 -13.45 17.48 -1.75
N THR A 245 -12.31 18.17 -1.69
CA THR A 245 -12.00 19.06 -0.55
C THR A 245 -12.88 20.30 -0.63
N ILE A 246 -13.63 20.56 0.44
CA ILE A 246 -14.45 21.77 0.58
C ILE A 246 -13.72 22.81 1.44
N GLN A 247 -14.36 23.96 1.65
CA GLN A 247 -13.81 24.98 2.54
C GLN A 247 -13.51 24.38 3.92
N THR A 248 -12.24 24.45 4.30
CA THR A 248 -11.72 23.83 5.51
C THR A 248 -11.40 24.92 6.54
N PRO A 249 -11.73 24.73 7.83
CA PRO A 249 -11.30 25.63 8.89
C PRO A 249 -9.77 25.67 9.00
N LYS A 250 -9.24 26.81 9.46
CA LYS A 250 -7.84 26.89 9.88
C LYS A 250 -7.68 26.13 11.19
N ALA A 251 -6.60 25.36 11.30
CA ALA A 251 -6.27 24.69 12.55
C ALA A 251 -5.92 25.74 13.61
N ASP A 252 -6.54 25.61 14.77
CA ASP A 252 -6.17 26.38 15.96
C ASP A 252 -5.03 25.65 16.68
N GLN A 253 -4.29 26.38 17.51
CA GLN A 253 -3.19 25.79 18.30
C GLN A 253 -3.67 25.20 19.64
N GLY A 254 -4.98 25.02 19.80
CA GLY A 254 -5.55 24.41 20.99
C GLY A 254 -5.22 22.92 21.08
N THR A 255 -5.34 22.37 22.28
CA THR A 255 -5.21 20.93 22.52
C THR A 255 -6.47 20.18 22.13
N THR A 256 -7.63 20.84 22.14
CA THR A 256 -8.91 20.32 21.69
C THR A 256 -9.77 21.46 21.18
N ASP A 257 -10.09 21.42 19.90
CA ASP A 257 -10.87 22.47 19.22
C ASP A 257 -12.08 21.85 18.52
N THR A 258 -13.15 22.64 18.42
CA THR A 258 -14.42 22.22 17.80
C THR A 258 -14.71 23.12 16.62
N TYR A 259 -15.01 22.50 15.48
CA TYR A 259 -15.23 23.17 14.21
C TYR A 259 -16.60 22.84 13.66
N THR A 260 -17.21 23.82 13.01
CA THR A 260 -18.47 23.64 12.27
C THR A 260 -18.24 24.03 10.82
N VAL A 261 -18.63 23.13 9.91
CA VAL A 261 -18.48 23.31 8.47
C VAL A 261 -19.81 23.14 7.76
N ARG A 262 -19.95 23.81 6.62
CA ARG A 262 -21.08 23.64 5.71
C ARG A 262 -20.76 22.54 4.72
N VAL A 263 -21.59 21.51 4.69
CA VAL A 263 -21.38 20.28 3.93
C VAL A 263 -22.43 20.23 2.81
N PRO A 264 -22.04 20.44 1.54
CA PRO A 264 -22.95 20.26 0.42
C PRO A 264 -23.32 18.78 0.27
N LEU A 265 -24.54 18.50 -0.16
CA LEU A 265 -25.10 17.16 -0.38
C LEU A 265 -25.52 16.99 -1.86
N PRO A 266 -24.55 16.91 -2.79
CA PRO A 266 -24.83 16.86 -4.23
C PRO A 266 -25.56 15.59 -4.67
N THR A 267 -25.37 14.47 -3.98
CA THR A 267 -25.90 13.15 -4.36
C THR A 267 -26.89 12.63 -3.32
N GLU A 268 -27.54 11.49 -3.61
CA GLU A 268 -28.38 10.79 -2.63
C GLU A 268 -27.56 10.17 -1.50
N THR A 269 -26.32 9.78 -1.77
CA THR A 269 -25.38 9.26 -0.77
C THR A 269 -24.12 10.09 -0.79
N ASN A 270 -23.84 10.78 0.32
CA ASN A 270 -22.68 11.66 0.45
C ASN A 270 -21.77 11.17 1.56
N VAL A 271 -20.47 11.03 1.29
CA VAL A 271 -19.47 10.64 2.28
C VAL A 271 -18.72 11.88 2.73
N LEU A 272 -18.93 12.30 3.98
CA LEU A 272 -18.12 13.33 4.62
C LEU A 272 -16.95 12.67 5.33
N THR A 273 -15.74 13.06 4.96
CA THR A 273 -14.49 12.67 5.60
C THR A 273 -13.78 13.88 6.18
N VAL A 274 -13.34 13.79 7.43
CA VAL A 274 -12.48 14.81 8.06
C VAL A 274 -11.16 14.16 8.50
N LYS A 275 -10.05 14.77 8.09
CA LYS A 275 -8.69 14.42 8.50
C LYS A 275 -8.05 15.62 9.20
N ALA A 276 -7.14 15.35 10.13
CA ALA A 276 -6.28 16.35 10.76
C ALA A 276 -4.83 15.87 10.70
N LYS A 277 -3.88 16.79 10.64
CA LYS A 277 -2.46 16.50 10.50
C LYS A 277 -1.63 17.33 11.47
N ASN A 278 -0.52 16.76 11.93
CA ASN A 278 0.57 17.48 12.58
C ASN A 278 1.86 17.34 11.76
N ALA A 279 3.00 17.76 12.30
CA ALA A 279 4.28 17.69 11.59
C ALA A 279 4.73 16.26 11.23
N HIS A 280 4.20 15.23 11.88
CA HIS A 280 4.71 13.86 11.79
C HIS A 280 3.70 12.85 11.22
N ALA A 281 2.40 13.05 11.46
CA ALA A 281 1.39 12.06 11.14
C ALA A 281 0.01 12.67 10.84
N VAL A 282 -0.83 11.89 10.16
CA VAL A 282 -2.22 12.22 9.81
C VAL A 282 -3.17 11.36 10.65
N SER A 283 -4.28 11.94 11.11
CA SER A 283 -5.32 11.26 11.85
C SER A 283 -5.93 10.10 11.08
N ASN A 284 -6.54 9.15 11.80
CA ASN A 284 -7.56 8.31 11.18
C ASN A 284 -8.67 9.21 10.60
N PRO A 285 -9.22 8.88 9.42
CA PRO A 285 -10.32 9.64 8.85
C PRO A 285 -11.55 9.44 9.73
N ALA A 286 -12.14 10.54 10.18
CA ALA A 286 -13.48 10.51 10.74
C ALA A 286 -14.46 10.58 9.57
N GLN A 287 -15.28 9.55 9.40
CA GLN A 287 -16.26 9.47 8.32
C GLN A 287 -17.69 9.35 8.83
N ILE A 288 -18.60 10.00 8.10
CA ILE A 288 -20.04 9.78 8.20
C ILE A 288 -20.65 9.73 6.81
N VAL A 289 -21.68 8.91 6.65
CA VAL A 289 -22.49 8.85 5.43
C VAL A 289 -23.75 9.70 5.62
N ILE A 290 -24.00 10.65 4.73
CA ILE A 290 -25.16 11.52 4.78
C ILE A 290 -26.06 11.16 3.59
N PHE A 291 -27.18 10.54 3.89
CA PHE A 291 -28.20 10.22 2.91
C PHE A 291 -29.10 11.43 2.68
N ARG A 292 -29.24 11.82 1.41
CA ARG A 292 -30.19 12.83 0.96
C ARG A 292 -31.39 12.13 0.35
N ASN A 293 -32.60 12.49 0.78
CA ASN A 293 -33.83 11.96 0.17
C ASN A 293 -33.87 12.24 -1.34
N LYS A 294 -34.41 11.29 -2.12
CA LYS A 294 -34.44 11.27 -3.59
C LYS A 294 -34.67 12.66 -4.18
N THR A 295 -33.68 13.17 -4.89
CA THR A 295 -33.72 14.53 -5.43
C THR A 295 -34.45 14.51 -6.77
N THR A 296 -35.47 15.36 -6.96
CA THR A 296 -36.16 15.52 -8.27
C THR A 296 -35.36 16.38 -9.26
N VAL A 297 -34.22 16.90 -8.84
CA VAL A 297 -33.30 17.72 -9.64
C VAL A 297 -32.24 16.78 -10.23
N ALA A 298 -32.13 16.76 -11.56
CA ALA A 298 -31.09 16.02 -12.24
C ALA A 298 -29.72 16.57 -11.83
N ILE A 299 -28.87 15.72 -11.23
CA ILE A 299 -27.48 16.06 -10.97
C ILE A 299 -26.80 16.21 -12.33
N PRO A 300 -26.11 17.33 -12.62
CA PRO A 300 -25.40 17.50 -13.88
C PRO A 300 -24.37 16.38 -14.05
N LYS A 301 -24.38 15.71 -15.20
CA LYS A 301 -23.35 14.73 -15.54
C LYS A 301 -22.00 15.45 -15.67
N PRO A 302 -20.91 14.91 -15.12
CA PRO A 302 -19.59 15.51 -15.27
C PRO A 302 -19.10 15.40 -16.71
N ASP A 303 -18.23 16.32 -17.14
CA ASP A 303 -17.47 16.12 -18.38
C ASP A 303 -16.29 15.16 -18.11
N LEU A 304 -15.88 14.41 -19.13
CA LEU A 304 -14.77 13.47 -19.07
C LEU A 304 -13.60 13.96 -19.92
N PHE A 305 -12.41 14.00 -19.32
CA PHE A 305 -11.16 14.21 -20.05
C PHE A 305 -10.32 12.94 -20.04
N ILE A 306 -9.99 12.44 -21.23
CA ILE A 306 -9.17 11.24 -21.39
C ILE A 306 -7.79 11.65 -21.91
N PHE A 307 -6.74 11.32 -21.17
CA PHE A 307 -5.37 11.44 -21.63
C PHE A 307 -4.73 10.06 -21.70
N SER A 308 -4.57 9.54 -22.92
CA SER A 308 -4.11 8.18 -23.16
C SER A 308 -2.77 8.17 -23.88
N VAL A 309 -1.79 7.44 -23.35
CA VAL A 309 -0.43 7.33 -23.88
C VAL A 309 -0.07 5.86 -24.06
N GLY A 310 0.37 5.47 -25.25
CA GLY A 310 0.71 4.09 -25.57
C GLY A 310 1.95 3.98 -26.46
N ILE A 311 2.99 3.28 -25.99
CA ILE A 311 4.27 3.25 -26.69
C ILE A 311 4.66 1.81 -26.99
N THR A 312 4.45 1.42 -28.25
CA THR A 312 4.88 0.13 -28.81
C THR A 312 6.24 0.26 -29.48
N SER A 313 6.46 1.36 -30.20
CA SER A 313 7.71 1.63 -30.93
C SER A 313 8.51 2.72 -30.24
N TYR A 314 9.72 2.36 -29.80
CA TYR A 314 10.73 3.24 -29.22
C TYR A 314 11.82 3.54 -30.25
N ASP A 315 12.53 4.66 -30.07
CA ASP A 315 13.71 4.98 -30.89
C ASP A 315 14.77 3.86 -30.81
N ASP A 316 14.86 3.21 -29.65
CA ASP A 316 15.63 1.98 -29.49
C ASP A 316 14.74 0.74 -29.64
N GLN A 317 14.97 0.00 -30.72
CA GLN A 317 14.16 -1.16 -31.10
C GLN A 317 14.16 -2.31 -30.07
N ALA A 318 15.16 -2.39 -29.18
CA ALA A 318 15.20 -3.41 -28.12
C ALA A 318 14.15 -3.16 -27.02
N LEU A 319 13.49 -2.01 -27.03
CA LEU A 319 12.38 -1.65 -26.15
C LEU A 319 11.01 -1.82 -26.81
N ASN A 320 10.92 -2.37 -28.02
CA ASN A 320 9.62 -2.46 -28.69
C ASN A 320 8.69 -3.48 -28.02
N LEU A 321 7.44 -3.06 -27.79
CA LEU A 321 6.34 -3.88 -27.29
C LEU A 321 5.43 -4.34 -28.45
N ARG A 322 4.26 -4.93 -28.16
CA ARG A 322 3.34 -5.38 -29.22
C ARG A 322 2.02 -4.60 -29.28
N TYR A 323 1.45 -4.21 -28.14
CA TYR A 323 0.07 -3.71 -28.11
C TYR A 323 -0.14 -2.38 -27.38
N ALA A 324 0.86 -1.82 -26.71
CA ALA A 324 0.71 -0.62 -25.88
C ALA A 324 0.04 0.59 -26.60
N ASP A 325 0.38 0.85 -27.86
CA ASP A 325 -0.27 1.88 -28.68
C ASP A 325 -1.74 1.57 -28.99
N LYS A 326 -2.04 0.32 -29.34
CA LYS A 326 -3.41 -0.16 -29.57
C LYS A 326 -4.22 -0.14 -28.27
N ASP A 327 -3.63 -0.51 -27.15
CA ASP A 327 -4.24 -0.47 -25.82
C ASP A 327 -4.68 0.96 -25.47
N ALA A 328 -3.78 1.93 -25.65
CA ALA A 328 -4.09 3.34 -25.43
C ALA A 328 -5.22 3.86 -26.32
N GLN A 329 -5.27 3.45 -27.59
CA GLN A 329 -6.35 3.80 -28.51
C GLN A 329 -7.68 3.17 -28.09
N SER A 330 -7.70 1.89 -27.75
CA SER A 330 -8.91 1.17 -27.36
C SER A 330 -9.50 1.71 -26.06
N VAL A 331 -8.68 1.98 -25.03
CA VAL A 331 -9.16 2.59 -23.79
C VAL A 331 -9.74 4.00 -24.04
N ALA A 332 -9.11 4.79 -24.92
CA ALA A 332 -9.64 6.11 -25.26
C ALA A 332 -11.00 6.03 -25.99
N LEU A 333 -11.18 5.03 -26.86
CA LEU A 333 -12.46 4.79 -27.55
C LEU A 333 -13.55 4.27 -26.60
N LEU A 334 -13.18 3.36 -25.69
CA LEU A 334 -14.06 2.84 -24.65
C LEU A 334 -14.71 3.98 -23.87
N PHE A 335 -13.90 4.87 -23.32
CA PHE A 335 -14.38 5.99 -22.52
C PHE A 335 -15.07 7.08 -23.35
N GLU A 336 -14.66 7.30 -24.60
CA GLU A 336 -15.38 8.19 -25.51
C GLU A 336 -16.82 7.73 -25.77
N SER A 337 -17.07 6.41 -25.80
CA SER A 337 -18.41 5.85 -25.98
C SER A 337 -19.38 6.17 -24.83
N GLN A 338 -18.86 6.69 -23.71
CA GLN A 338 -19.64 7.09 -22.53
C GLN A 338 -20.18 8.53 -22.61
N ARG A 339 -19.89 9.24 -23.71
CA ARG A 339 -20.48 10.56 -23.99
C ARG A 339 -22.01 10.48 -24.05
N GLY A 340 -22.68 11.35 -23.31
CA GLY A 340 -24.13 11.38 -23.16
C GLY A 340 -24.69 10.26 -22.25
N LYS A 341 -23.87 9.27 -21.86
CA LYS A 341 -24.23 8.19 -20.94
C LYS A 341 -23.89 8.57 -19.51
N VAL A 342 -22.77 8.12 -18.97
CA VAL A 342 -22.29 8.53 -17.63
C VAL A 342 -21.85 9.99 -17.65
N TYR A 343 -21.20 10.41 -18.73
CA TYR A 343 -20.60 11.75 -18.86
C TYR A 343 -21.40 12.64 -19.80
N ASN A 344 -21.39 13.95 -19.57
CA ASN A 344 -22.04 14.92 -20.42
C ASN A 344 -21.29 15.07 -21.75
N GLN A 345 -20.05 15.57 -21.70
CA GLN A 345 -19.11 15.56 -22.83
C GLN A 345 -17.91 14.66 -22.56
N VAL A 346 -17.22 14.30 -23.64
CA VAL A 346 -15.93 13.61 -23.57
C VAL A 346 -14.92 14.32 -24.48
N GLU A 347 -13.80 14.76 -23.91
CA GLU A 347 -12.64 15.25 -24.65
C GLU A 347 -11.49 14.26 -24.48
N LYS A 348 -10.80 13.92 -25.58
CA LYS A 348 -9.69 12.96 -25.54
C LYS A 348 -8.44 13.50 -26.20
N ARG A 349 -7.29 13.14 -25.63
CA ARG A 349 -5.97 13.32 -26.21
C ARG A 349 -5.22 12.00 -26.15
N VAL A 350 -4.81 11.50 -27.32
CA VAL A 350 -4.12 10.21 -27.46
C VAL A 350 -2.73 10.47 -28.04
N LEU A 351 -1.69 9.99 -27.36
CA LEU A 351 -0.30 10.04 -27.84
C LEU A 351 0.21 8.62 -28.01
N VAL A 352 0.66 8.28 -29.22
CA VAL A 352 1.21 6.95 -29.49
C VAL A 352 2.58 7.01 -30.14
N ASN A 353 3.44 6.06 -29.77
CA ASN A 353 4.76 5.87 -30.40
C ASN A 353 5.55 7.20 -30.48
N ARG A 354 6.02 7.59 -31.67
CA ARG A 354 6.80 8.83 -31.90
C ARG A 354 6.12 10.13 -31.42
N ASP A 355 4.80 10.13 -31.26
CA ASP A 355 4.08 11.31 -30.76
C ASP A 355 4.11 11.40 -29.23
N ALA A 356 4.37 10.29 -28.53
CA ALA A 356 4.47 10.18 -27.08
C ALA A 356 5.87 10.56 -26.55
N THR A 357 6.37 11.72 -26.99
CA THR A 357 7.62 12.29 -26.49
C THR A 357 7.44 12.88 -25.09
N ARG A 358 8.53 13.06 -24.34
CA ARG A 358 8.49 13.70 -23.02
C ARG A 358 7.74 15.04 -23.06
N LYS A 359 8.09 15.90 -24.03
CA LYS A 359 7.48 17.22 -24.20
C LYS A 359 5.97 17.14 -24.48
N ASN A 360 5.54 16.21 -25.32
CA ASN A 360 4.13 16.08 -25.66
C ASN A 360 3.32 15.52 -24.48
N ILE A 361 3.90 14.62 -23.70
CA ILE A 361 3.28 14.09 -22.50
C ILE A 361 3.10 15.20 -21.44
N GLU A 362 4.13 16.00 -21.19
CA GLU A 362 4.03 17.20 -20.32
C GLU A 362 2.92 18.16 -20.82
N GLY A 363 2.83 18.36 -22.14
CA GLY A 363 1.76 19.14 -22.76
C GLY A 363 0.36 18.55 -22.58
N GLY A 364 0.23 17.23 -22.45
CA GLY A 364 -1.02 16.54 -22.13
C GLY A 364 -1.48 16.82 -20.70
N PHE A 365 -0.58 16.72 -19.72
CA PHE A 365 -0.89 17.11 -18.34
C PHE A 365 -1.22 18.60 -18.21
N ALA A 366 -0.51 19.47 -18.94
CA ALA A 366 -0.82 20.89 -18.98
C ALA A 366 -2.23 21.17 -19.51
N TRP A 367 -2.66 20.45 -20.56
CA TRP A 367 -4.01 20.53 -21.11
C TRP A 367 -5.07 20.12 -20.08
N LEU A 368 -4.87 19.01 -19.36
CA LEU A 368 -5.79 18.59 -18.29
C LEU A 368 -5.96 19.68 -17.22
N ARG A 369 -4.84 20.28 -16.78
CA ARG A 369 -4.85 21.34 -15.76
C ARG A 369 -5.57 22.61 -16.24
N GLU A 370 -5.50 22.92 -17.54
CA GLU A 370 -6.14 24.10 -18.11
C GLU A 370 -7.65 23.91 -18.34
N LYS A 371 -8.06 22.69 -18.74
CA LYS A 371 -9.42 22.43 -19.22
C LYS A 371 -10.34 21.80 -18.18
N ALA A 372 -9.83 20.93 -17.33
CA ALA A 372 -10.68 20.20 -16.38
C ALA A 372 -11.08 21.10 -15.21
N GLY A 373 -12.39 21.17 -14.96
CA GLY A 373 -13.00 21.77 -13.80
C GLY A 373 -13.05 20.84 -12.59
N GLN A 374 -13.55 21.34 -11.47
CA GLN A 374 -13.64 20.59 -10.21
C GLN A 374 -14.69 19.49 -10.20
N GLU A 375 -15.70 19.58 -11.08
CA GLU A 375 -16.76 18.58 -11.19
C GLU A 375 -16.44 17.51 -12.24
N ASP A 376 -15.37 17.68 -13.01
CA ASP A 376 -15.05 16.79 -14.12
C ASP A 376 -14.32 15.53 -13.66
N THR A 377 -14.39 14.50 -14.49
CA THR A 377 -13.63 13.27 -14.32
C THR A 377 -12.49 13.23 -15.31
N ILE A 378 -11.34 12.73 -14.87
CA ILE A 378 -10.17 12.54 -15.71
C ILE A 378 -9.80 11.07 -15.71
N VAL A 379 -9.56 10.52 -16.90
CA VAL A 379 -8.95 9.21 -17.08
C VAL A 379 -7.59 9.40 -17.70
N ILE A 380 -6.54 9.00 -17.00
CA ILE A 380 -5.18 8.97 -17.53
C ILE A 380 -4.79 7.52 -17.75
N PHE A 381 -4.49 7.13 -18.98
CA PHE A 381 -4.06 5.78 -19.32
C PHE A 381 -2.62 5.80 -19.83
N LEU A 382 -1.73 5.02 -19.21
CA LEU A 382 -0.33 4.88 -19.63
C LEU A 382 0.01 3.42 -19.92
N ALA A 383 0.41 3.11 -21.15
CA ALA A 383 0.94 1.82 -21.55
C ALA A 383 2.33 1.97 -22.20
N GLY A 384 3.29 1.15 -21.75
CA GLY A 384 4.68 1.23 -22.20
C GLY A 384 5.68 0.65 -21.19
N HIS A 385 6.96 0.95 -21.37
CA HIS A 385 8.01 0.56 -20.44
C HIS A 385 8.06 1.44 -19.19
N GLY A 386 8.21 0.77 -18.04
CA GLY A 386 8.57 1.37 -16.77
C GLY A 386 9.81 0.71 -16.17
N ILE A 387 10.78 1.50 -15.71
CA ILE A 387 12.03 1.02 -15.11
C ILE A 387 12.30 1.71 -13.78
N ASN A 388 13.13 1.08 -12.94
CA ASN A 388 13.60 1.66 -11.70
C ASN A 388 15.09 1.95 -11.80
N ASP A 389 15.54 3.08 -11.25
CA ASP A 389 16.97 3.36 -11.14
C ASP A 389 17.62 2.55 -9.99
N SER A 390 18.93 2.74 -9.78
CA SER A 390 19.68 2.03 -8.74
C SER A 390 19.28 2.40 -7.30
N LYS A 391 18.63 3.55 -7.11
CA LYS A 391 18.05 3.97 -5.81
C LYS A 391 16.64 3.38 -5.64
N GLY A 392 16.02 3.05 -6.76
CA GLY A 392 14.74 2.43 -6.90
C GLY A 392 13.67 3.36 -7.44
N ASP A 393 13.99 4.60 -7.78
CA ASP A 393 12.97 5.54 -8.24
C ASP A 393 12.38 5.06 -9.57
N TYR A 394 11.04 5.07 -9.66
CA TYR A 394 10.32 4.63 -10.85
C TYR A 394 10.32 5.69 -11.95
N TYR A 395 10.54 5.24 -13.19
CA TYR A 395 10.49 6.02 -14.41
C TYR A 395 9.56 5.38 -15.44
N PHE A 396 8.58 6.13 -15.94
CA PHE A 396 7.91 5.81 -17.20
C PHE A 396 8.76 6.30 -18.37
N LEU A 397 8.87 5.51 -19.44
CA LEU A 397 9.73 5.81 -20.58
C LEU A 397 8.91 6.36 -21.77
N PRO A 398 9.04 7.65 -22.11
CA PRO A 398 8.61 8.21 -23.40
C PRO A 398 9.29 7.55 -24.60
N SER A 399 8.75 7.77 -25.79
CA SER A 399 9.34 7.22 -27.02
C SER A 399 10.73 7.76 -27.36
N ASP A 400 11.03 8.99 -26.92
CA ASP A 400 12.32 9.69 -27.06
C ASP A 400 13.27 9.47 -25.86
N THR A 401 13.09 8.38 -25.11
CA THR A 401 13.97 8.06 -23.97
C THR A 401 15.38 7.71 -24.43
N ASP A 402 16.38 8.44 -23.92
CA ASP A 402 17.79 8.07 -24.01
C ASP A 402 18.17 7.12 -22.86
N LYS A 403 18.58 5.91 -23.19
CA LYS A 403 19.02 4.87 -22.24
C LYS A 403 20.24 5.29 -21.42
N ASN A 404 21.08 6.18 -21.95
CA ASN A 404 22.24 6.71 -21.22
C ASN A 404 21.87 7.88 -20.30
N ASN A 405 20.64 8.41 -20.41
CA ASN A 405 20.17 9.57 -19.66
C ASN A 405 18.69 9.43 -19.23
N ILE A 406 18.33 8.27 -18.67
CA ILE A 406 16.96 7.98 -18.19
C ILE A 406 16.47 9.06 -17.23
N SER A 407 17.32 9.57 -16.34
CA SER A 407 16.94 10.60 -15.38
C SER A 407 16.56 11.93 -16.06
N GLY A 408 17.17 12.26 -17.20
CA GLY A 408 16.88 13.45 -17.97
C GLY A 408 15.74 13.30 -18.99
N THR A 409 15.54 12.09 -19.54
CA THR A 409 14.56 11.86 -20.62
C THR A 409 13.30 11.13 -20.16
N GLY A 410 13.39 10.25 -19.17
CA GLY A 410 12.27 9.51 -18.59
C GLY A 410 11.45 10.31 -17.56
N PHE A 411 10.19 9.92 -17.35
CA PHE A 411 9.32 10.51 -16.33
C PHE A 411 9.49 9.84 -14.99
N ASN A 412 10.29 10.47 -14.12
CA ASN A 412 10.32 10.11 -12.71
C ASN A 412 8.94 10.28 -12.07
N TRP A 413 8.55 9.36 -11.21
CA TRP A 413 7.25 9.41 -10.54
C TRP A 413 7.00 10.73 -9.79
N ASN A 414 7.99 11.30 -9.10
CA ASN A 414 7.84 12.57 -8.39
C ASN A 414 7.47 13.73 -9.33
N VAL A 415 7.97 13.68 -10.57
CA VAL A 415 7.58 14.62 -11.63
C VAL A 415 6.11 14.38 -12.00
N MET A 416 5.70 13.13 -12.20
CA MET A 416 4.30 12.76 -12.47
C MET A 416 3.36 13.26 -11.37
N GLN A 417 3.72 13.05 -10.10
CA GLN A 417 2.96 13.55 -8.94
C GLN A 417 2.82 15.08 -8.96
N THR A 418 3.90 15.78 -9.30
CA THR A 418 3.90 17.25 -9.41
C THR A 418 2.97 17.72 -10.53
N LEU A 419 2.95 17.01 -11.65
CA LEU A 419 2.07 17.32 -12.79
C LEU A 419 0.58 17.12 -12.44
N ILE A 420 0.23 16.08 -11.69
CA ILE A 420 -1.17 15.79 -11.34
C ILE A 420 -1.67 16.59 -10.11
N LYS A 421 -0.78 17.01 -9.20
CA LYS A 421 -1.16 17.76 -7.97
C LYS A 421 -1.92 19.06 -8.25
N GLY A 422 -1.69 19.67 -9.41
CA GLY A 422 -2.33 20.93 -9.82
C GLY A 422 -3.72 20.77 -10.46
N ILE A 423 -4.21 19.55 -10.64
CA ILE A 423 -5.45 19.28 -11.37
C ILE A 423 -6.64 19.25 -10.38
N PRO A 424 -7.71 20.02 -10.62
CA PRO A 424 -8.79 20.20 -9.66
C PRO A 424 -9.88 19.09 -9.67
N ALA A 425 -9.77 18.11 -10.56
CA ALA A 425 -10.77 17.07 -10.85
C ALA A 425 -10.48 15.71 -10.17
N ASN A 426 -11.45 14.80 -10.20
CA ASN A 426 -11.23 13.40 -9.82
C ASN A 426 -10.43 12.69 -10.92
N ILE A 427 -9.40 11.94 -10.55
CA ILE A 427 -8.50 11.29 -11.51
C ILE A 427 -8.54 9.78 -11.30
N MET A 428 -8.92 9.06 -12.35
CA MET A 428 -8.68 7.64 -12.51
C MET A 428 -7.39 7.44 -13.33
N PHE A 429 -6.35 6.96 -12.68
CA PHE A 429 -5.04 6.73 -13.27
C PHE A 429 -4.86 5.24 -13.54
N ILE A 430 -4.79 4.85 -14.80
CA ILE A 430 -4.65 3.46 -15.23
C ILE A 430 -3.25 3.27 -15.83
N VAL A 431 -2.48 2.34 -15.27
CA VAL A 431 -1.11 2.07 -15.68
C VAL A 431 -0.96 0.63 -16.13
N ASP A 432 -0.83 0.43 -17.44
CA ASP A 432 -0.52 -0.86 -18.07
C ASP A 432 0.94 -0.87 -18.55
N THR A 433 1.87 -0.72 -17.61
CA THR A 433 3.30 -0.74 -17.92
C THR A 433 3.90 -2.11 -17.67
N CYS A 434 4.65 -2.62 -18.66
CA CYS A 434 5.49 -3.79 -18.49
C CYS A 434 6.75 -3.39 -17.70
N HIS A 435 6.94 -3.97 -16.51
CA HIS A 435 8.24 -3.97 -15.84
C HIS A 435 9.19 -4.94 -16.57
N SER A 436 9.83 -4.48 -17.65
CA SER A 436 10.74 -5.29 -18.49
C SER A 436 12.00 -5.67 -17.74
N GLY A 437 11.92 -6.76 -16.98
CA GLY A 437 12.93 -7.18 -16.04
C GLY A 437 14.22 -7.80 -16.60
N ASN A 438 14.46 -7.76 -17.91
CA ASN A 438 15.58 -8.52 -18.52
C ASN A 438 16.33 -7.81 -19.65
N VAL A 439 16.02 -6.55 -20.00
CA VAL A 439 16.65 -5.91 -21.17
C VAL A 439 17.99 -5.22 -20.81
N TRP A 440 18.26 -4.92 -19.54
CA TRP A 440 19.44 -4.15 -19.11
C TRP A 440 20.15 -4.83 -17.94
N GLY A 441 21.37 -5.31 -18.16
CA GLY A 441 22.15 -6.05 -17.17
C GLY A 441 22.45 -5.27 -15.88
N SER A 442 22.58 -6.01 -14.78
CA SER A 442 23.20 -5.61 -13.51
C SER A 442 22.61 -4.42 -12.72
N LEU A 443 21.48 -3.83 -13.11
CA LEU A 443 20.82 -2.80 -12.28
C LEU A 443 19.78 -3.45 -11.36
N SER A 444 20.06 -3.35 -10.06
CA SER A 444 19.26 -3.88 -8.95
C SER A 444 17.81 -3.39 -9.02
N MET A 445 16.88 -4.29 -9.30
CA MET A 445 15.44 -4.07 -9.36
C MET A 445 14.90 -3.66 -7.98
N ASN A 446 14.21 -2.53 -7.88
CA ASN A 446 13.55 -2.11 -6.64
C ASN A 446 12.05 -1.91 -6.86
N ARG A 447 11.29 -3.00 -6.79
CA ARG A 447 9.86 -3.10 -7.14
C ARG A 447 8.91 -2.41 -6.14
N ASN A 448 9.41 -2.00 -4.96
CA ASN A 448 8.63 -1.32 -3.91
C ASN A 448 8.43 0.18 -4.14
N ALA A 449 9.05 0.74 -5.17
CA ALA A 449 8.99 2.17 -5.44
C ALA A 449 7.68 2.61 -6.06
N VAL A 450 7.05 1.79 -6.92
CA VAL A 450 5.68 2.04 -7.41
C VAL A 450 4.70 1.96 -6.24
N VAL A 451 4.84 0.98 -5.35
CA VAL A 451 4.02 0.90 -4.13
C VAL A 451 4.19 2.14 -3.24
N GLY A 452 5.43 2.59 -3.00
CA GLY A 452 5.70 3.82 -2.25
C GLY A 452 5.08 5.05 -2.93
N ALA A 453 5.38 5.22 -4.21
CA ALA A 453 4.80 6.22 -5.10
C ALA A 453 3.27 6.32 -5.03
N LEU A 454 2.60 5.18 -5.00
CA LEU A 454 1.15 5.08 -4.90
C LEU A 454 0.63 5.43 -3.50
N LYS A 455 1.31 4.98 -2.44
CA LYS A 455 1.00 5.33 -1.05
C LYS A 455 1.21 6.81 -0.75
N ASP A 456 2.24 7.40 -1.36
CA ASP A 456 2.45 8.84 -1.35
C ASP A 456 1.21 9.56 -1.89
N LEU A 457 0.64 9.12 -3.01
CA LEU A 457 -0.57 9.74 -3.57
C LEU A 457 -1.81 9.60 -2.67
N ASP A 458 -2.02 8.44 -2.03
CA ASP A 458 -3.10 8.29 -1.05
C ASP A 458 -2.90 9.21 0.18
N ALA A 459 -1.66 9.36 0.62
CA ALA A 459 -1.29 10.31 1.68
C ALA A 459 -1.51 11.78 1.27
N PHE A 460 -1.39 12.12 -0.03
CA PHE A 460 -1.53 13.47 -0.56
C PHE A 460 -2.98 13.91 -0.83
N GLY A 461 -3.96 13.00 -0.88
CA GLY A 461 -5.37 13.40 -0.87
C GLY A 461 -6.37 12.52 -1.63
N SER A 462 -7.63 12.79 -1.34
CA SER A 462 -8.84 12.00 -1.55
C SER A 462 -9.40 11.93 -2.98
N ARG A 463 -8.60 12.10 -4.04
CA ARG A 463 -9.14 12.31 -5.41
C ARG A 463 -8.59 11.38 -6.49
N PHE A 464 -7.68 10.48 -6.13
CA PHE A 464 -6.99 9.62 -7.09
C PHE A 464 -7.44 8.18 -6.90
N VAL A 465 -8.08 7.61 -7.91
CA VAL A 465 -8.19 6.15 -8.03
C VAL A 465 -7.09 5.70 -8.96
N ILE A 466 -6.30 4.72 -8.53
CA ILE A 466 -5.19 4.23 -9.33
C ILE A 466 -5.35 2.74 -9.55
N MET A 467 -5.37 2.33 -10.81
CA MET A 467 -5.33 0.93 -11.22
C MET A 467 -4.00 0.65 -11.91
N THR A 468 -3.33 -0.42 -11.51
CA THR A 468 -2.05 -0.82 -12.09
C THR A 468 -2.12 -2.27 -12.54
N ALA A 469 -1.52 -2.56 -13.70
CA ALA A 469 -1.53 -3.88 -14.30
C ALA A 469 -0.69 -4.92 -13.53
N ALA A 470 0.35 -4.48 -12.81
CA ALA A 470 1.18 -5.32 -11.95
C ALA A 470 1.88 -4.46 -10.87
N THR A 471 1.95 -4.96 -9.63
CA THR A 471 2.59 -4.26 -8.49
C THR A 471 3.73 -5.02 -7.81
N THR A 472 3.92 -6.30 -8.12
CA THR A 472 4.93 -7.17 -7.48
C THR A 472 5.73 -7.96 -8.53
N ASP A 473 6.35 -9.10 -8.19
CA ASP A 473 7.32 -9.80 -9.05
C ASP A 473 6.81 -10.23 -10.46
N ASP A 474 5.50 -10.08 -10.67
CA ASP A 474 4.74 -10.33 -11.88
C ASP A 474 5.11 -9.42 -13.06
N SER A 475 5.12 -9.98 -14.27
CA SER A 475 5.25 -9.19 -15.52
C SER A 475 3.85 -8.83 -16.03
N SER A 476 3.71 -7.73 -16.79
CA SER A 476 2.51 -7.55 -17.61
C SER A 476 2.64 -8.42 -18.87
N PHE A 477 1.56 -9.12 -19.22
CA PHE A 477 1.54 -10.10 -20.31
C PHE A 477 0.78 -9.57 -21.53
N GLU A 478 1.28 -9.89 -22.72
CA GLU A 478 0.65 -9.62 -24.00
C GLU A 478 0.45 -10.95 -24.74
N ASP A 479 -0.77 -11.19 -25.26
CA ASP A 479 -1.05 -12.38 -26.06
C ASP A 479 -1.81 -12.01 -27.34
N ALA A 480 -1.45 -12.66 -28.45
CA ALA A 480 -2.05 -12.40 -29.75
C ALA A 480 -3.55 -12.79 -29.81
N SER A 481 -3.98 -13.75 -28.99
CA SER A 481 -5.39 -14.15 -28.87
C SER A 481 -6.26 -13.09 -28.21
N TRP A 482 -5.69 -12.26 -27.33
CA TRP A 482 -6.38 -11.11 -26.73
C TRP A 482 -6.25 -9.87 -27.62
N GLY A 483 -5.16 -9.79 -28.39
CA GLY A 483 -4.84 -8.65 -29.25
C GLY A 483 -4.56 -7.36 -28.47
N HIS A 484 -4.26 -7.49 -27.18
CA HIS A 484 -4.09 -6.45 -26.15
C HIS A 484 -3.19 -6.99 -25.03
N GLY A 485 -2.67 -6.11 -24.17
CA GLY A 485 -2.16 -6.52 -22.85
C GLY A 485 -3.27 -7.19 -22.01
N ALA A 486 -2.92 -8.13 -21.14
CA ALA A 486 -3.87 -8.89 -20.31
C ALA A 486 -4.77 -7.97 -19.46
N PHE A 487 -4.18 -6.93 -18.90
CA PHE A 487 -4.88 -5.94 -18.10
C PHE A 487 -5.84 -5.11 -18.95
N THR A 488 -5.36 -4.51 -20.04
CA THR A 488 -6.23 -3.76 -20.96
C THR A 488 -7.36 -4.63 -21.54
N PHE A 489 -7.06 -5.87 -21.92
CA PHE A 489 -8.07 -6.83 -22.37
C PHE A 489 -9.18 -7.02 -21.32
N ALA A 490 -8.82 -7.21 -20.05
CA ALA A 490 -9.78 -7.37 -18.97
C ALA A 490 -10.64 -6.11 -18.74
N VAL A 491 -10.06 -4.92 -18.86
CA VAL A 491 -10.81 -3.64 -18.77
C VAL A 491 -11.82 -3.51 -19.92
N LEU A 492 -11.41 -3.84 -21.15
CA LEU A 492 -12.32 -3.82 -22.31
C LEU A 492 -13.45 -4.85 -22.15
N GLU A 493 -13.11 -6.09 -21.75
CA GLU A 493 -14.09 -7.16 -21.55
C GLU A 493 -15.08 -6.86 -20.41
N ALA A 494 -14.62 -6.19 -19.34
CA ALA A 494 -15.46 -5.75 -18.23
C ALA A 494 -16.63 -4.88 -18.71
N ILE A 495 -16.32 -3.87 -19.53
CA ILE A 495 -17.26 -2.83 -19.93
C ILE A 495 -17.92 -3.17 -21.27
N GLU A 496 -17.18 -3.32 -22.36
CA GLU A 496 -17.76 -3.64 -23.68
C GLU A 496 -18.39 -5.03 -23.72
N GLY A 497 -17.78 -5.99 -23.01
CA GLY A 497 -18.30 -7.35 -22.88
C GLY A 497 -19.47 -7.47 -21.89
N LYS A 498 -19.84 -6.38 -21.19
CA LYS A 498 -20.91 -6.34 -20.18
C LYS A 498 -20.71 -7.39 -19.08
N LYS A 499 -19.46 -7.60 -18.66
CA LYS A 499 -19.09 -8.68 -17.74
C LYS A 499 -18.91 -8.22 -16.29
N ALA A 500 -18.69 -6.93 -16.07
CA ALA A 500 -18.50 -6.37 -14.74
C ALA A 500 -19.79 -5.89 -14.07
N ASP A 501 -20.91 -5.77 -14.78
CA ASP A 501 -22.23 -5.45 -14.19
C ASP A 501 -22.77 -6.67 -13.42
N PHE A 502 -22.45 -6.73 -12.12
CA PHE A 502 -22.75 -7.87 -11.27
C PHE A 502 -24.16 -7.80 -10.69
N ASP A 503 -24.68 -6.61 -10.44
CA ASP A 503 -26.03 -6.39 -9.90
C ASP A 503 -27.13 -6.22 -10.96
N ARG A 504 -26.74 -6.11 -12.23
CA ARG A 504 -27.58 -6.04 -13.44
C ARG A 504 -28.36 -4.73 -13.54
N ASP A 505 -27.79 -3.64 -13.06
CA ASP A 505 -28.39 -2.31 -13.14
C ASP A 505 -28.05 -1.56 -14.44
N GLN A 506 -27.31 -2.18 -15.36
CA GLN A 506 -26.80 -1.62 -16.63
C GLN A 506 -25.73 -0.54 -16.48
N THR A 507 -25.12 -0.46 -15.31
CA THR A 507 -24.00 0.40 -14.97
C THR A 507 -22.82 -0.48 -14.54
N VAL A 508 -21.62 0.04 -14.68
CA VAL A 508 -20.42 -0.57 -14.13
C VAL A 508 -19.80 0.45 -13.20
N THR A 509 -19.75 0.12 -11.91
CA THR A 509 -19.09 0.96 -10.90
C THR A 509 -17.58 0.71 -10.86
N MET A 510 -16.85 1.59 -10.18
CA MET A 510 -15.42 1.44 -9.97
C MET A 510 -15.08 0.15 -9.22
N LYS A 511 -15.85 -0.22 -8.19
CA LYS A 511 -15.61 -1.48 -7.46
C LYS A 511 -15.93 -2.72 -8.28
N GLU A 512 -16.97 -2.67 -9.11
CA GLU A 512 -17.29 -3.75 -10.03
C GLU A 512 -16.20 -3.96 -11.08
N LEU A 513 -15.72 -2.86 -11.66
CA LEU A 513 -14.60 -2.89 -12.59
C LEU A 513 -13.34 -3.48 -11.94
N ASP A 514 -12.98 -3.02 -10.74
CA ASP A 514 -11.83 -3.53 -9.99
C ASP A 514 -11.95 -5.03 -9.71
N LEU A 515 -13.10 -5.48 -9.21
CA LEU A 515 -13.35 -6.88 -8.90
C LEU A 515 -13.20 -7.76 -10.15
N TYR A 516 -13.81 -7.35 -11.27
CA TYR A 516 -13.75 -8.10 -12.51
C TYR A 516 -12.32 -8.17 -13.06
N VAL A 517 -11.66 -7.01 -13.19
CA VAL A 517 -10.31 -6.93 -13.78
C VAL A 517 -9.32 -7.74 -12.95
N SER A 518 -9.36 -7.61 -11.63
CA SER A 518 -8.47 -8.36 -10.71
C SER A 518 -8.62 -9.87 -10.86
N GLN A 519 -9.86 -10.39 -10.94
CA GLN A 519 -10.11 -11.81 -11.14
C GLN A 519 -9.76 -12.28 -12.56
N ARG A 520 -10.08 -11.46 -13.56
CA ARG A 520 -9.93 -11.83 -14.96
C ARG A 520 -8.46 -11.90 -15.37
N VAL A 521 -7.65 -10.92 -14.99
CA VAL A 521 -6.20 -10.94 -15.26
C VAL A 521 -5.55 -12.13 -14.58
N LYS A 522 -5.89 -12.41 -13.32
CA LYS A 522 -5.41 -13.60 -12.60
C LYS A 522 -5.78 -14.88 -13.34
N SER A 523 -7.01 -14.98 -13.86
CA SER A 523 -7.47 -16.15 -14.59
C SER A 523 -6.73 -16.36 -15.92
N ILE A 524 -6.57 -15.31 -16.75
CA ILE A 524 -5.98 -15.45 -18.09
C ILE A 524 -4.45 -15.58 -18.06
N THR A 525 -3.82 -15.14 -16.96
CA THR A 525 -2.37 -15.28 -16.74
C THR A 525 -1.99 -16.44 -15.82
N ASN A 526 -2.95 -17.27 -15.40
CA ASN A 526 -2.75 -18.35 -14.41
C ASN A 526 -2.11 -17.85 -13.09
N GLY A 527 -2.43 -16.63 -12.68
CA GLY A 527 -1.93 -15.99 -11.47
C GLY A 527 -0.51 -15.41 -11.58
N ALA A 528 0.07 -15.38 -12.78
CA ALA A 528 1.36 -14.76 -13.04
C ALA A 528 1.30 -13.24 -13.15
N GLN A 529 0.11 -12.66 -13.26
CA GLN A 529 -0.13 -11.23 -13.19
C GLN A 529 -1.25 -10.91 -12.21
N ARG A 530 -0.98 -9.93 -11.35
CA ARG A 530 -1.91 -9.44 -10.33
C ARG A 530 -2.05 -7.92 -10.43
N PRO A 531 -3.19 -7.45 -10.96
CA PRO A 531 -3.52 -6.04 -10.90
C PRO A 531 -3.68 -5.58 -9.46
N THR A 532 -3.53 -4.28 -9.24
CA THR A 532 -3.83 -3.68 -7.95
C THR A 532 -4.49 -2.33 -8.14
N THR A 533 -5.51 -2.10 -7.34
CA THR A 533 -6.28 -0.86 -7.34
C THR A 533 -6.21 -0.20 -5.98
N ILE A 534 -5.99 1.11 -5.98
CA ILE A 534 -6.03 1.94 -4.78
C ILE A 534 -7.19 2.90 -4.94
N ILE A 535 -8.15 2.77 -4.03
CA ILE A 535 -9.33 3.63 -3.92
C ILE A 535 -9.25 4.28 -2.53
N PRO A 536 -9.05 5.60 -2.44
CA PRO A 536 -9.02 6.29 -1.15
C PRO A 536 -10.36 6.14 -0.44
N GLU A 537 -10.37 5.89 0.87
CA GLU A 537 -11.60 5.68 1.66
C GLU A 537 -12.61 6.84 1.56
N SER A 538 -12.13 8.03 1.23
CA SER A 538 -12.91 9.26 1.06
C SER A 538 -13.62 9.37 -0.30
N VAL A 539 -13.28 8.52 -1.26
CA VAL A 539 -13.92 8.46 -2.58
C VAL A 539 -15.06 7.43 -2.50
N PRO A 540 -16.33 7.84 -2.64
CA PRO A 540 -17.42 6.88 -2.73
C PRO A 540 -17.27 6.08 -4.03
N ASP A 541 -17.92 4.92 -4.08
CA ASP A 541 -18.04 4.21 -5.34
C ASP A 541 -18.78 5.08 -6.37
N PHE A 542 -18.37 5.01 -7.64
CA PHE A 542 -18.90 5.87 -8.70
C PHE A 542 -19.02 5.12 -10.01
N ASP A 543 -19.94 5.59 -10.85
CA ASP A 543 -20.22 5.01 -12.16
C ASP A 543 -19.05 5.28 -13.11
N VAL A 544 -18.49 4.22 -13.68
CA VAL A 544 -17.41 4.30 -14.67
C VAL A 544 -17.96 4.22 -16.09
N ALA A 545 -18.97 3.38 -16.29
CA ALA A 545 -19.58 3.17 -17.60
C ALA A 545 -21.05 2.75 -17.49
N SER A 546 -21.82 3.03 -18.55
CA SER A 546 -23.16 2.50 -18.76
C SER A 546 -23.20 1.67 -20.05
N LEU A 547 -23.84 0.50 -19.95
CA LEU A 547 -23.68 -0.65 -20.86
C LEU A 547 -24.57 -0.66 -22.10
#